data_AF-A0ABD2LZC9-F1
#
_entry.id   AF-A0ABD2LZC9-F1
#
_cell.length_a   1.000
_cell.length_b   1.000
_cell.length_c   1.000
_cell.angle_alpha   90.00
_cell.angle_beta   90.00
_cell.angle_gamma   90.00
#
_symmetry.space_group_name_H-M   'P 1'
#
loop_
_entity.id
_entity.type
_entity.pdbx_description
1 polymer ?
#
loop_
_entity_poly.entity_id
_entity_poly.type
_entity_poly.pdbx_seq_one_letter_code
_entity_poly.pdbx_strand_id
1 'polypeptide(L)'
;MLEAMRMFDRGDATKEDIDVATKLGAGHPMGPFQLADYVGLDTTQFIVNGWHKKYPEEALFKPIKCLDKLVAEGKFGQKSSEGFYKYTK
;
A
#
# COMPACT_ATOMS: atom_id res chain seq x y z
N MET A 1 -4.51 -0.53 4.91
CA MET A 1 -3.48 -0.35 3.84
C MET A 1 -2.09 -0.16 4.45
N LEU A 2 -1.82 0.94 5.16
CA LEU A 2 -0.48 1.25 5.70
C LEU A 2 0.12 0.15 6.60
N GLU A 3 -0.67 -0.40 7.53
CA GLU A 3 -0.20 -1.50 8.40
C GLU A 3 0.15 -2.78 7.63
N ALA A 4 -0.61 -3.10 6.56
CA ALA A 4 -0.30 -4.23 5.70
C ALA A 4 1.05 -4.03 4.99
N MET A 5 1.31 -2.81 4.49
CA MET A 5 2.59 -2.47 3.88
C MET A 5 3.75 -2.55 4.88
N ARG A 6 3.54 -2.15 6.15
CA ARG A 6 4.54 -2.30 7.22
C ARG A 6 4.83 -3.76 7.54
N MET A 7 3.79 -4.60 7.58
CA MET A 7 3.93 -6.05 7.75
C MET A 7 4.75 -6.68 6.61
N PHE A 8 4.47 -6.25 5.37
CA PHE A 8 5.25 -6.67 4.20
C PHE A 8 6.70 -6.20 4.24
N ASP A 9 6.96 -4.94 4.61
CA ASP A 9 8.34 -4.40 4.74
C ASP A 9 9.17 -5.14 5.79
N ARG A 10 8.53 -5.69 6.84
CA ARG A 10 9.20 -6.54 7.84
C ARG A 10 9.46 -7.97 7.35
N GLY A 11 8.85 -8.38 6.24
CA GLY A 11 8.95 -9.73 5.71
C GLY A 11 8.10 -10.75 6.46
N ASP A 12 7.10 -10.30 7.25
CA ASP A 12 6.25 -11.19 8.06
C ASP A 12 5.38 -12.09 7.16
N ALA A 13 4.97 -11.60 5.99
CA ALA A 13 4.16 -12.32 5.01
C ALA A 13 4.29 -11.68 3.61
N THR A 14 3.92 -12.44 2.57
CA THR A 14 3.86 -11.91 1.20
C THR A 14 2.63 -11.02 1.02
N LYS A 15 2.67 -10.08 0.05
CA LYS A 15 1.52 -9.24 -0.28
C LYS A 15 0.31 -10.06 -0.71
N GLU A 16 0.53 -11.16 -1.44
CA GLU A 16 -0.49 -12.14 -1.82
C GLU A 16 -1.16 -12.78 -0.60
N ASP A 17 -0.39 -13.28 0.35
CA ASP A 17 -0.92 -13.92 1.56
C ASP A 17 -1.70 -12.93 2.42
N ILE A 18 -1.21 -11.71 2.58
CA ILE A 18 -1.90 -10.67 3.36
C ILE A 18 -3.24 -10.32 2.71
N ASP A 19 -3.29 -10.18 1.38
CA ASP A 19 -4.53 -9.92 0.67
C ASP A 19 -5.52 -11.08 0.77
N VAL A 20 -5.05 -12.32 0.63
CA VAL A 20 -5.87 -13.54 0.80
C VAL A 20 -6.41 -13.63 2.23
N ALA A 21 -5.57 -13.45 3.23
CA ALA A 21 -5.97 -13.48 4.64
C ALA A 21 -7.01 -12.41 4.97
N THR A 22 -6.86 -11.21 4.42
CA THR A 22 -7.82 -10.12 4.65
C THR A 22 -9.16 -10.40 3.97
N LYS A 23 -9.15 -10.99 2.76
CA LYS A 23 -10.38 -11.36 2.03
C LYS A 23 -11.10 -12.53 2.69
N LEU A 24 -10.40 -13.62 2.97
CA LEU A 24 -11.01 -14.85 3.47
C LEU A 24 -11.23 -14.81 4.99
N GLY A 25 -10.31 -14.22 5.74
CA GLY A 25 -10.37 -14.17 7.21
C GLY A 25 -11.31 -13.09 7.74
N ALA A 26 -11.32 -11.91 7.11
CA ALA A 26 -12.15 -10.77 7.54
C ALA A 26 -13.32 -10.47 6.60
N GLY A 27 -13.49 -11.23 5.51
CA GLY A 27 -14.62 -11.09 4.59
C GLY A 27 -14.57 -9.83 3.71
N HIS A 28 -13.40 -9.19 3.59
CA HIS A 28 -13.27 -8.00 2.75
C HIS A 28 -13.37 -8.36 1.26
N PRO A 29 -14.01 -7.52 0.42
CA PRO A 29 -14.13 -7.79 -1.02
C PRO A 29 -12.79 -7.65 -1.76
N MET A 30 -11.82 -6.96 -1.16
CA MET A 30 -10.52 -6.67 -1.74
C MET A 30 -9.46 -6.64 -0.63
N GLY A 31 -8.27 -7.18 -0.92
CA GLY A 31 -7.15 -7.11 0.02
C GLY A 31 -6.54 -5.71 0.10
N PRO A 32 -5.79 -5.38 1.16
CA PRO A 32 -5.21 -4.06 1.35
C PRO A 32 -4.25 -3.61 0.24
N PHE A 33 -3.50 -4.53 -0.38
CA PHE A 33 -2.60 -4.19 -1.49
C PHE A 33 -3.36 -3.96 -2.79
N GLN A 34 -4.31 -4.84 -3.11
CA GLN A 34 -5.26 -4.63 -4.20
C GLN A 34 -6.00 -3.29 -4.07
N LEU A 35 -6.44 -2.95 -2.85
CA LEU A 35 -7.13 -1.69 -2.57
C LEU A 35 -6.20 -0.49 -2.75
N ALA A 36 -4.95 -0.58 -2.30
CA ALA A 36 -3.98 0.49 -2.50
C ALA A 36 -3.71 0.75 -3.99
N ASP A 37 -3.56 -0.30 -4.80
CA ASP A 37 -3.37 -0.17 -6.24
C ASP A 37 -4.62 0.35 -6.96
N TYR A 38 -5.81 0.06 -6.44
CA TYR A 38 -7.08 0.60 -6.95
C TYR A 38 -7.23 2.10 -6.63
N VAL A 39 -6.91 2.52 -5.40
CA VAL A 39 -6.96 3.93 -4.97
C VAL A 39 -5.88 4.77 -5.67
N GLY A 40 -4.70 4.19 -5.85
CA GLY A 40 -3.52 4.87 -6.38
C GLY A 40 -2.45 5.06 -5.32
N LEU A 41 -1.24 4.59 -5.64
CA LEU A 41 -0.11 4.61 -4.71
C LEU A 41 0.43 6.03 -4.48
N ASP A 42 0.46 6.87 -5.51
CA ASP A 42 0.81 8.29 -5.41
C ASP A 42 -0.18 9.09 -4.56
N THR A 43 -1.49 8.85 -4.71
CA THR A 43 -2.52 9.45 -3.86
C THR A 43 -2.32 9.06 -2.40
N THR A 44 -2.07 7.77 -2.15
CA THR A 44 -1.84 7.24 -0.81
C THR A 44 -0.59 7.86 -0.19
N GLN A 45 0.52 7.92 -0.94
CA GLN A 45 1.77 8.55 -0.49
C GLN A 45 1.58 10.03 -0.17
N PHE A 46 0.89 10.77 -1.03
CA PHE A 46 0.62 12.20 -0.82
C PHE A 46 -0.11 12.46 0.50
N ILE A 47 -1.14 11.65 0.80
CA ILE A 47 -1.90 11.76 2.04
C ILE A 47 -1.02 11.45 3.27
N VAL A 48 -0.26 10.35 3.22
CA VAL A 48 0.62 9.94 4.33
C VAL A 48 1.67 11.00 4.61
N ASN A 49 2.31 11.55 3.57
CA ASN A 49 3.30 12.62 3.72
C ASN A 49 2.68 13.90 4.29
N GLY A 50 1.44 14.23 3.90
CA GLY A 50 0.68 15.32 4.49
C GLY A 50 0.42 15.13 5.98
N TRP A 51 -0.01 13.92 6.39
CA TRP A 51 -0.21 13.57 7.79
C TRP A 51 1.10 13.58 8.59
N HIS A 52 2.18 13.01 8.05
CA HIS A 52 3.48 13.01 8.69
C HIS A 52 4.01 14.43 8.93
N LYS A 53 3.87 15.30 7.93
CA LYS A 53 4.26 16.71 8.04
C LYS A 53 3.46 17.45 9.12
N LYS A 54 2.17 17.14 9.26
CA LYS A 54 1.29 17.79 10.24
C LYS A 54 1.45 17.23 11.65
N TYR A 55 1.76 15.95 11.78
CA TYR A 55 1.87 15.22 13.04
C TYR A 55 3.15 14.36 13.06
N PRO A 56 4.34 14.98 13.17
CA PRO A 56 5.61 14.28 13.04
C PRO A 56 5.87 13.27 14.17
N GLU A 57 5.31 13.50 15.35
CA GLU A 57 5.44 12.63 16.53
C GLU A 57 4.57 11.36 16.42
N GLU A 58 3.58 11.33 15.51
CA GLU A 58 2.70 10.18 15.34
C GLU A 58 3.41 9.09 14.50
N ALA A 59 3.79 8.01 15.18
CA ALA A 59 4.51 6.89 14.58
C ALA A 59 3.71 6.23 13.43
N LEU A 60 2.37 6.24 13.51
CA LEU A 60 1.51 5.66 12.49
C LEU A 60 1.54 6.40 11.15
N PHE A 61 2.03 7.64 11.10
CA PHE A 61 2.11 8.43 9.87
C PHE A 61 3.49 8.44 9.25
N LYS A 62 4.46 7.72 9.81
CA LYS A 62 5.80 7.62 9.20
C LYS A 62 5.71 7.06 7.77
N PRO A 63 6.47 7.64 6.81
CA PRO A 63 6.56 7.14 5.44
C PRO A 63 6.95 5.65 5.39
N ILE A 64 6.53 4.98 4.32
CA ILE A 64 6.66 3.52 4.16
C ILE A 64 7.53 3.24 2.95
N LYS A 65 8.58 2.43 3.15
CA LYS A 65 9.67 2.28 2.17
C LYS A 65 9.20 1.64 0.86
N CYS A 66 8.40 0.57 0.93
CA CYS A 66 7.86 -0.05 -0.29
C CYS A 66 6.97 0.90 -1.09
N LEU A 67 6.14 1.69 -0.41
CA LEU A 67 5.28 2.69 -1.06
C LEU A 67 6.12 3.76 -1.76
N ASP A 68 7.12 4.31 -1.05
CA ASP A 68 7.97 5.35 -1.59
C ASP A 68 8.76 4.88 -2.83
N LYS A 69 9.25 3.64 -2.78
CA LYS A 69 9.95 3.02 -3.90
C LYS A 69 9.05 2.88 -5.13
N LEU A 70 7.84 2.34 -4.98
CA LEU A 70 6.93 2.13 -6.11
C LEU A 70 6.51 3.46 -6.76
N VAL A 71 6.20 4.47 -5.95
CA VAL A 71 5.85 5.80 -6.47
C VAL A 71 7.03 6.45 -7.18
N ALA A 72 8.25 6.33 -6.65
CA ALA A 72 9.46 6.83 -7.31
C ALA A 72 9.74 6.11 -8.66
N GLU A 73 9.35 4.83 -8.79
CA GLU A 73 9.43 4.06 -10.03
C GLU A 73 8.28 4.36 -11.02
N GLY A 74 7.35 5.28 -10.69
CA GLY A 74 6.19 5.59 -11.54
C GLY A 74 5.11 4.50 -11.55
N LYS A 75 5.16 3.58 -10.58
CA LYS A 75 4.18 2.49 -10.42
C LYS A 75 3.10 2.94 -9.46
N PHE A 76 1.99 3.42 -10.01
CA PHE A 76 0.88 4.01 -9.26
C PHE A 76 -0.32 3.07 -9.05
N GLY A 77 -0.21 1.80 -9.41
CA GLY A 77 -1.31 0.82 -9.31
C GLY A 77 -2.04 0.63 -10.64
N GLN A 78 -3.36 0.45 -10.59
CA GLN A 78 -4.15 0.09 -11.77
C GLN A 78 -4.06 1.15 -12.88
N LYS A 79 -3.99 2.43 -12.53
CA LYS A 79 -3.92 3.54 -13.50
C LYS A 79 -2.62 3.58 -14.32
N SER A 80 -1.54 2.97 -13.82
CA SER A 80 -0.26 2.81 -14.52
C SER A 80 0.00 1.38 -14.99
N SER A 81 -1.01 0.50 -14.91
CA SER A 81 -0.91 -0.95 -15.20
C SER A 81 0.09 -1.72 -14.33
N GLU A 82 0.70 -1.08 -13.34
CA GLU A 82 1.65 -1.69 -12.40
C GLU A 82 1.71 -0.89 -11.09
N GLY A 83 1.67 -1.61 -9.96
CA GLY A 83 1.82 -1.12 -8.59
C GLY A 83 2.43 -2.23 -7.73
N PHE A 84 1.72 -2.65 -6.67
CA PHE A 84 2.04 -3.90 -5.97
C PHE A 84 1.79 -5.12 -6.85
N TYR A 85 0.78 -5.05 -7.72
CA TYR A 85 0.48 -6.07 -8.73
C TYR A 85 0.69 -5.52 -10.14
N LYS A 86 0.84 -6.45 -11.09
CA LYS A 86 0.82 -6.14 -12.53
C LYS A 86 -0.59 -6.33 -13.05
N TYR A 87 -1.07 -5.36 -13.81
CA TYR A 87 -2.41 -5.35 -14.40
C TYR A 87 -2.31 -5.39 -15.92
N THR A 88 -2.80 -6.46 -16.52
CA THR A 88 -3.02 -6.51 -17.96
C THR A 88 -4.29 -5.75 -18.31
N LYS A 89 -4.23 -4.91 -19.34
CA LYS A 89 -5.42 -4.30 -19.94
C LYS A 89 -6.33 -5.35 -20.58
#